data_AF-A0A852W5S5-F1
#
_entry.id   AF-A0A852W5S5-F1
#
_cell.length_a   1.000
_cell.length_b   1.000
_cell.length_c   1.000
_cell.angle_alpha   90.00
_cell.angle_beta   90.00
_cell.angle_gamma   90.00
#
_symmetry.space_group_name_H-M   'P 1'
#
loop_
_entity.id
_entity.type
_entity.pdbx_description
1 polymer ?
#
loop_
_entity_poly.entity_id
_entity_poly.type
_entity_poly.pdbx_seq_one_letter_code
_entity_poly.pdbx_strand_id
1 'polypeptide(L)'
;MTDDDPGPALRTAALEELLVERGLVDPAVVDGFVRTYERDVGPLNGATVVARAWTDPQFREWLLRDGTAAIASLGFTGPQGEHMVVLEQTEQVHHVVVCTLCSCYPWPVLGLPPSWYKDPAYRARVVREPRTVLAEMGLDVPPERRIEVWDSSAEVRYLVLPRRPAGTEGLTAEQLAGLVGRDAMVGVAEAVEPS
;
A
#
# COMPACT_ATOMS: atom_id res chain seq x y z
N MET A 1 23.28 11.24 22.76
CA MET A 1 22.07 10.75 23.43
C MET A 1 22.35 10.85 24.90
N THR A 2 21.84 11.89 25.55
CA THR A 2 22.06 12.13 27.00
C THR A 2 21.35 11.05 27.81
N ASP A 3 21.91 10.67 28.96
CA ASP A 3 21.39 9.63 29.88
C ASP A 3 19.98 9.89 30.44
N ASP A 4 19.37 11.04 30.13
CA ASP A 4 18.05 11.48 30.62
C ASP A 4 16.90 11.35 29.58
N ASP A 5 17.06 10.69 28.42
CA ASP A 5 15.90 10.39 27.55
C ASP A 5 15.16 9.15 28.08
N PRO A 6 13.95 9.28 28.66
CA PRO A 6 13.17 8.14 29.16
C PRO A 6 12.79 7.11 28.07
N GLY A 7 13.08 7.41 26.80
CA GLY A 7 12.82 6.54 25.67
C GLY A 7 11.36 6.60 25.22
N PRO A 8 11.06 6.10 24.01
CA PRO A 8 9.71 6.19 23.45
C PRO A 8 8.66 5.45 24.29
N ALA A 9 8.99 4.28 24.86
CA ALA A 9 8.02 3.46 25.58
C ALA A 9 7.47 4.16 26.83
N LEU A 10 8.34 4.73 27.67
CA LEU A 10 7.91 5.42 28.90
C LEU A 10 7.16 6.71 28.57
N ARG A 11 7.57 7.44 27.52
CA ARG A 11 6.85 8.64 27.05
C ARG A 11 5.46 8.32 26.51
N THR A 12 5.31 7.22 25.76
CA THR A 12 4.01 6.77 25.27
C THR A 12 3.08 6.41 26.43
N ALA A 13 3.56 5.64 27.41
CA ALA A 13 2.76 5.26 28.58
C ALA A 13 2.31 6.50 29.39
N ALA A 14 3.21 7.44 29.64
CA ALA A 14 2.87 8.68 30.35
C ALA A 14 1.86 9.56 29.59
N LEU A 15 1.94 9.60 28.25
CA LEU A 15 0.98 10.33 27.42
C LEU A 15 -0.40 9.67 27.46
N GLU A 16 -0.45 8.34 27.35
CA GLU A 16 -1.70 7.58 27.43
C GLU A 16 -2.37 7.78 28.79
N GLU A 17 -1.64 7.61 29.89
CA GLU A 17 -2.15 7.82 31.25
C GLU A 17 -2.75 9.22 31.42
N LEU A 18 -2.01 10.27 31.01
CA LEU A 18 -2.47 11.65 31.09
C LEU A 18 -3.74 11.91 30.26
N LEU A 19 -3.83 11.35 29.05
CA LEU A 19 -4.99 11.56 28.18
C LEU A 19 -6.23 10.81 28.69
N VAL A 20 -6.05 9.63 29.28
CA VAL A 20 -7.11 8.83 29.91
C VAL A 20 -7.62 9.50 31.18
N GLU A 21 -6.73 9.94 32.07
CA GLU A 21 -7.10 10.68 33.29
C GLU A 21 -7.92 11.94 32.99
N ARG A 22 -7.65 12.59 31.85
CA ARG A 22 -8.38 13.78 31.40
C ARG A 22 -9.67 13.46 30.65
N GLY A 23 -10.00 12.18 30.44
CA GLY A 23 -11.17 11.75 29.70
C GLY A 23 -11.14 12.09 28.21
N LEU A 24 -9.94 12.31 27.64
CA LEU A 24 -9.76 12.66 26.23
C LEU A 24 -9.62 11.43 25.32
N VAL A 25 -9.23 10.29 25.90
CA VAL A 25 -9.05 9.02 25.20
C VAL A 25 -9.71 7.90 26.01
N ASP A 26 -10.42 7.02 25.31
CA ASP A 26 -10.89 5.74 25.85
C ASP A 26 -9.90 4.64 25.43
N PRO A 27 -9.23 3.95 26.37
CA PRO A 27 -8.32 2.85 26.06
C PRO A 27 -8.95 1.76 25.20
N ALA A 28 -10.24 1.47 25.39
CA ALA A 28 -10.93 0.45 24.61
C ALA A 28 -11.04 0.82 23.12
N VAL A 29 -11.10 2.13 22.81
CA VAL A 29 -11.08 2.65 21.44
C VAL A 29 -9.68 2.50 20.83
N VAL A 30 -8.63 2.80 21.60
CA VAL A 30 -7.23 2.61 21.15
C VAL A 30 -6.96 1.14 20.84
N ASP A 31 -7.34 0.23 21.74
CA ASP A 31 -7.26 -1.22 21.54
C ASP A 31 -8.04 -1.68 20.30
N GLY A 32 -9.18 -1.03 20.03
CA GLY A 32 -9.96 -1.23 18.81
C GLY A 32 -9.14 -0.94 17.56
N PHE A 33 -8.51 0.24 17.49
CA PHE A 33 -7.66 0.62 16.37
C PHE A 33 -6.45 -0.31 16.19
N VAL A 34 -5.80 -0.69 17.29
CA VAL A 34 -4.66 -1.63 17.26
C VAL A 34 -5.10 -2.95 16.62
N ARG A 35 -6.19 -3.56 17.13
CA ARG A 35 -6.70 -4.82 16.56
C ARG A 35 -7.04 -4.70 15.07
N THR A 36 -7.71 -3.63 14.68
CA THR A 36 -8.11 -3.42 13.28
C THR A 36 -6.90 -3.43 12.35
N TYR A 37 -5.84 -2.71 12.66
CA TYR A 37 -4.65 -2.65 11.79
C TYR A 37 -3.66 -3.81 11.97
N GLU A 38 -3.74 -4.55 13.07
CA GLU A 38 -2.94 -5.76 13.26
C GLU A 38 -3.56 -6.99 12.59
N ARG A 39 -4.89 -7.06 12.48
CA ARG A 39 -5.59 -8.30 12.09
C ARG A 39 -6.53 -8.15 10.91
N ASP A 40 -7.30 -7.06 10.87
CA ASP A 40 -8.47 -6.96 9.99
C ASP A 40 -8.15 -6.24 8.67
N VAL A 41 -7.18 -5.34 8.68
CA VAL A 41 -6.81 -4.51 7.52
C VAL A 41 -5.38 -4.81 7.08
N GLY A 42 -5.22 -5.27 5.83
CA GLY A 42 -3.93 -5.64 5.28
C GLY A 42 -3.94 -5.83 3.77
N PRO A 43 -2.78 -6.19 3.18
CA PRO A 43 -2.60 -6.26 1.73
C PRO A 43 -3.46 -7.32 1.02
N LEU A 44 -4.06 -8.26 1.75
CA LEU A 44 -4.98 -9.23 1.16
C LEU A 44 -6.23 -8.57 0.56
N ASN A 45 -6.64 -7.42 1.11
CA ASN A 45 -7.75 -6.61 0.58
C ASN A 45 -7.41 -6.13 -0.84
N GLY A 46 -6.24 -5.50 -1.00
CA GLY A 46 -5.72 -5.08 -2.29
C GLY A 46 -5.53 -6.25 -3.26
N ALA A 47 -5.04 -7.39 -2.79
CA ALA A 47 -4.89 -8.59 -3.62
C ALA A 47 -6.24 -9.08 -4.17
N THR A 48 -7.31 -8.98 -3.37
CA THR A 48 -8.68 -9.30 -3.79
C THR A 48 -9.18 -8.31 -4.85
N VAL A 49 -8.90 -7.01 -4.68
CA VAL A 49 -9.20 -5.97 -5.68
C VAL A 49 -8.52 -6.29 -7.01
N VAL A 50 -7.22 -6.58 -6.97
CA VAL A 50 -6.41 -6.90 -8.16
C VAL A 50 -6.88 -8.17 -8.85
N ALA A 51 -7.10 -9.25 -8.11
CA ALA A 51 -7.57 -10.52 -8.67
C ALA A 51 -8.95 -10.39 -9.34
N ARG A 52 -9.84 -9.58 -8.75
CA ARG A 52 -11.13 -9.26 -9.39
C ARG A 52 -10.93 -8.47 -10.67
N ALA A 53 -10.06 -7.45 -10.69
CA ALA A 53 -9.76 -6.69 -11.90
C ALA A 53 -9.13 -7.55 -13.02
N TRP A 54 -8.37 -8.59 -12.66
CA TRP A 54 -7.81 -9.53 -13.65
C TRP A 54 -8.82 -10.51 -14.25
N THR A 55 -9.96 -10.72 -13.59
CA THR A 55 -10.98 -11.72 -13.98
C THR A 55 -12.30 -11.11 -14.44
N ASP A 56 -12.55 -9.85 -14.10
CA ASP A 56 -13.76 -9.09 -14.45
C ASP A 56 -13.35 -7.79 -15.18
N PRO A 57 -13.40 -7.77 -16.52
CA PRO A 57 -13.05 -6.59 -17.30
C PRO A 57 -13.92 -5.36 -17.00
N GLN A 58 -15.19 -5.55 -16.64
CA GLN A 58 -16.09 -4.45 -16.29
C GLN A 58 -15.70 -3.84 -14.94
N PHE A 59 -15.35 -4.67 -13.96
CA PHE A 59 -14.80 -4.20 -12.70
C PHE A 59 -13.46 -3.50 -12.89
N ARG A 60 -12.57 -4.01 -13.76
CA ARG A 60 -11.30 -3.34 -14.08
C ARG A 60 -11.53 -1.94 -14.65
N GLU A 61 -12.39 -1.80 -15.65
CA GLU A 61 -12.70 -0.49 -16.23
C GLU A 61 -13.27 0.48 -15.19
N TRP A 62 -14.16 -0.01 -14.31
CA TRP A 62 -14.69 0.80 -13.22
C TRP A 62 -13.61 1.18 -12.21
N LEU A 63 -12.77 0.24 -11.79
CA LEU A 63 -11.67 0.45 -10.84
C LEU A 63 -10.69 1.53 -11.32
N LEU A 64 -10.36 1.55 -12.62
CA LEU A 64 -9.46 2.55 -13.19
C LEU A 64 -10.12 3.93 -13.32
N ARG A 65 -11.44 3.97 -13.50
CA ARG A 65 -12.21 5.24 -13.59
C ARG A 65 -12.51 5.84 -12.23
N ASP A 66 -12.85 5.01 -11.24
CA ASP A 66 -13.26 5.41 -9.89
C ASP A 66 -12.82 4.34 -8.88
N GLY A 67 -11.55 4.42 -8.48
CA GLY A 67 -10.95 3.48 -7.55
C GLY A 67 -11.67 3.43 -6.21
N THR A 68 -12.14 4.58 -5.74
CA THR A 68 -12.82 4.71 -4.43
C THR A 68 -14.11 3.91 -4.41
N ALA A 69 -14.99 4.14 -5.39
CA ALA A 69 -16.28 3.44 -5.43
C ALA A 69 -16.11 1.93 -5.71
N ALA A 70 -15.13 1.57 -6.56
CA ALA A 70 -14.86 0.17 -6.88
C ALA A 70 -14.37 -0.63 -5.67
N ILE A 71 -13.40 -0.12 -4.89
CA ILE A 71 -12.94 -0.83 -3.68
C ILE A 71 -14.01 -0.84 -2.58
N ALA A 72 -14.84 0.22 -2.50
CA ALA A 72 -15.95 0.29 -1.55
C ALA A 72 -17.01 -0.78 -1.84
N SER A 73 -17.20 -1.17 -3.11
CA SER A 73 -18.11 -2.27 -3.49
C SER A 73 -17.69 -3.64 -2.92
N LEU A 74 -16.43 -3.76 -2.50
CA LEU A 74 -15.87 -4.94 -1.82
C LEU A 74 -15.82 -4.77 -0.30
N GLY A 75 -16.33 -3.67 0.23
CA GLY A 75 -16.30 -3.34 1.67
C GLY A 75 -15.03 -2.65 2.13
N PHE A 76 -14.09 -2.34 1.23
CA PHE A 76 -12.84 -1.66 1.60
C PHE A 76 -13.04 -0.15 1.58
N THR A 77 -13.20 0.42 2.76
CA THR A 77 -13.37 1.87 2.99
C THR A 77 -12.65 2.26 4.27
N GLY A 78 -12.51 3.56 4.52
CA GLY A 78 -12.01 4.06 5.79
C GLY A 78 -10.84 5.03 5.66
N PRO A 79 -10.15 5.30 6.78
CA PRO A 79 -9.08 6.29 6.86
C PRO A 79 -7.97 6.03 5.85
N GLN A 80 -7.41 7.10 5.28
CA GLN A 80 -6.31 7.01 4.32
C GLN A 80 -6.67 6.21 3.05
N GLY A 81 -7.93 6.28 2.62
CA GLY A 81 -8.44 5.67 1.40
C GLY A 81 -9.75 6.31 0.92
N GLU A 82 -10.02 7.52 1.37
CA GLU A 82 -11.22 8.30 1.03
C GLU A 82 -11.20 8.75 -0.44
N HIS A 83 -10.01 8.84 -1.04
CA HIS A 83 -9.79 9.19 -2.45
C HIS A 83 -8.73 8.27 -3.07
N MET A 84 -9.19 7.21 -3.73
CA MET A 84 -8.33 6.20 -4.35
C MET A 84 -8.18 6.39 -5.85
N VAL A 85 -6.94 6.33 -6.33
CA VAL A 85 -6.58 6.26 -7.75
C VAL A 85 -5.82 4.96 -7.99
N VAL A 86 -6.23 4.21 -9.01
CA VAL A 86 -5.56 2.96 -9.39
C VAL A 86 -4.67 3.19 -10.61
N LEU A 87 -3.42 2.75 -10.50
CA LEU A 87 -2.36 2.95 -11.48
C LEU A 87 -2.07 1.64 -12.20
N GLU A 88 -2.44 1.54 -13.47
CA GLU A 88 -2.33 0.30 -14.23
C GLU A 88 -0.92 0.07 -14.78
N GLN A 89 -0.29 -1.04 -14.38
CA GLN A 89 0.94 -1.49 -15.00
C GLN A 89 0.69 -1.97 -16.44
N THR A 90 1.53 -1.52 -17.38
CA THR A 90 1.48 -1.93 -18.79
C THR A 90 2.85 -2.36 -19.28
N GLU A 91 2.95 -2.91 -20.49
CA GLU A 91 4.26 -3.20 -21.13
C GLU A 91 5.12 -1.93 -21.27
N GLN A 92 4.49 -0.76 -21.43
CA GLN A 92 5.18 0.49 -21.69
C GLN A 92 5.44 1.33 -20.43
N VAL A 93 4.64 1.14 -19.37
CA VAL A 93 4.69 1.97 -18.15
C VAL A 93 4.80 1.09 -16.91
N HIS A 94 5.76 1.45 -16.05
CA HIS A 94 5.95 0.92 -14.72
C HIS A 94 5.64 1.99 -13.66
N HIS A 95 4.58 1.84 -12.89
CA HIS A 95 4.25 2.75 -11.80
C HIS A 95 4.93 2.33 -10.49
N VAL A 96 5.35 3.30 -9.69
CA VAL A 96 5.82 3.10 -8.31
C VAL A 96 5.33 4.24 -7.42
N VAL A 97 4.90 3.94 -6.20
CA VAL A 97 4.27 4.91 -5.29
C VAL A 97 5.18 5.24 -4.12
N VAL A 98 5.27 6.51 -3.74
CA VAL A 98 6.03 6.99 -2.59
C VAL A 98 5.26 8.11 -1.87
N CYS A 99 5.66 8.42 -0.63
CA CYS A 99 5.33 9.67 0.02
C CYS A 99 6.64 10.32 0.49
N THR A 100 7.19 11.24 -0.29
CA THR A 100 8.51 11.82 0.00
C THR A 100 8.51 12.58 1.33
N LEU A 101 7.38 13.22 1.68
CA LEU A 101 7.25 14.08 2.86
C LEU A 101 7.03 13.31 4.18
N CYS A 102 6.39 12.15 4.13
CA CYS A 102 6.11 11.37 5.34
C CYS A 102 5.93 9.87 5.04
N SER A 103 4.67 9.42 4.92
CA SER A 103 4.30 8.01 4.86
C SER A 103 2.86 7.76 4.38
N CYS A 104 2.26 8.68 3.63
CA CYS A 104 0.90 8.53 3.09
C CYS A 104 0.77 7.20 2.32
N TYR A 105 -0.27 6.41 2.60
CA TYR A 105 -0.39 5.03 2.11
C TYR A 105 -1.86 4.57 2.14
N PRO A 106 -2.35 3.74 1.20
CA PRO A 106 -3.76 3.39 1.10
C PRO A 106 -4.17 2.31 2.13
N TRP A 107 -4.44 2.70 3.37
CA TRP A 107 -4.67 1.75 4.46
C TRP A 107 -5.79 0.73 4.21
N PRO A 108 -6.97 1.10 3.66
CA PRO A 108 -8.07 0.14 3.52
C PRO A 108 -7.75 -1.07 2.64
N VAL A 109 -6.78 -0.94 1.72
CA VAL A 109 -6.39 -2.00 0.79
C VAL A 109 -5.00 -2.58 1.06
N LEU A 110 -4.09 -1.84 1.68
CA LEU A 110 -2.71 -2.29 1.91
C LEU A 110 -2.29 -2.39 3.38
N GLY A 111 -3.13 -1.98 4.32
CA GLY A 111 -2.79 -1.88 5.74
C GLY A 111 -1.77 -0.78 6.03
N LEU A 112 -1.07 -0.90 7.15
CA LEU A 112 -0.03 0.07 7.52
C LEU A 112 1.22 -0.09 6.64
N PRO A 113 1.90 1.01 6.26
CA PRO A 113 3.07 0.95 5.40
C PRO A 113 4.24 0.23 6.09
N PRO A 114 5.00 -0.58 5.32
CA PRO A 114 6.19 -1.24 5.84
C PRO A 114 7.28 -0.24 6.26
N SER A 115 8.22 -0.69 7.08
CA SER A 115 9.31 0.17 7.59
C SER A 115 10.10 0.83 6.46
N TRP A 116 10.47 0.08 5.42
CA TRP A 116 11.25 0.58 4.28
C TRP A 116 10.54 1.70 3.52
N TYR A 117 9.20 1.70 3.46
CA TYR A 117 8.44 2.75 2.76
C TYR A 117 8.56 4.10 3.48
N LYS A 118 8.68 4.06 4.81
CA LYS A 118 8.82 5.23 5.68
C LYS A 118 10.27 5.69 5.80
N ASP A 119 11.21 4.86 5.38
CA ASP A 119 12.64 5.10 5.50
C ASP A 119 13.10 6.22 4.56
N PRO A 120 13.96 7.15 5.03
CA PRO A 120 14.52 8.20 4.19
C PRO A 120 15.23 7.70 2.94
N ALA A 121 15.86 6.51 2.98
CA ALA A 121 16.56 5.94 1.83
C ALA A 121 15.61 5.70 0.66
N TYR A 122 14.43 5.12 0.90
CA TYR A 122 13.42 4.94 -0.13
C TYR A 122 12.85 6.29 -0.58
N ARG A 123 12.38 7.08 0.38
CA ARG A 123 11.65 8.34 0.14
C ARG A 123 12.46 9.38 -0.64
N ALA A 124 13.77 9.49 -0.38
CA ALA A 124 14.62 10.47 -1.05
C ALA A 124 15.09 10.00 -2.43
N ARG A 125 15.27 8.69 -2.64
CA ARG A 125 15.94 8.15 -3.83
C ARG A 125 14.98 7.75 -4.92
N VAL A 126 13.83 7.16 -4.60
CA VAL A 126 12.92 6.58 -5.61
C VAL A 126 12.39 7.64 -6.60
N VAL A 127 12.28 8.90 -6.18
CA VAL A 127 11.88 10.03 -7.07
C VAL A 127 12.99 10.53 -7.99
N ARG A 128 14.26 10.17 -7.73
CA ARG A 128 15.43 10.65 -8.47
C ARG A 128 16.09 9.56 -9.31
N GLU A 129 16.21 8.38 -8.75
CA GLU A 129 16.86 7.22 -9.34
C GLU A 129 16.03 5.94 -9.18
N PRO A 130 14.76 5.93 -9.65
CA PRO A 130 13.84 4.83 -9.41
C PRO A 130 14.37 3.48 -9.90
N ARG A 131 15.02 3.42 -11.07
CA ARG A 131 15.61 2.17 -11.59
C ARG A 131 16.64 1.58 -10.63
N THR A 132 17.52 2.41 -10.07
CA THR A 132 18.54 1.98 -9.11
C THR A 132 17.88 1.41 -7.84
N VAL A 133 16.92 2.13 -7.28
CA VAL A 133 16.20 1.70 -6.07
C VAL A 133 15.46 0.38 -6.31
N LEU A 134 14.76 0.26 -7.43
CA LEU A 134 14.05 -0.97 -7.78
C LEU A 134 15.01 -2.15 -7.97
N ALA A 135 16.15 -1.95 -8.62
CA ALA A 135 17.16 -2.99 -8.79
C ALA A 135 17.74 -3.46 -7.43
N GLU A 136 17.98 -2.55 -6.49
CA GLU A 136 18.40 -2.89 -5.12
C GLU A 136 17.31 -3.68 -4.35
N MET A 137 16.04 -3.45 -4.68
CA MET A 137 14.90 -4.21 -4.16
C MET A 137 14.65 -5.53 -4.92
N GLY A 138 15.50 -5.86 -5.91
CA GLY A 138 15.42 -7.10 -6.68
C GLY A 138 14.55 -7.04 -7.93
N LEU A 139 14.11 -5.85 -8.36
CA LEU A 139 13.31 -5.65 -9.56
C LEU A 139 14.11 -4.88 -10.63
N ASP A 140 14.51 -5.59 -11.69
CA ASP A 140 15.10 -4.97 -12.88
C ASP A 140 13.99 -4.54 -13.85
N VAL A 141 13.75 -3.23 -13.98
CA VAL A 141 12.78 -2.70 -14.94
C VAL A 141 13.51 -2.37 -16.25
N PRO A 142 13.11 -2.96 -17.40
CA PRO A 142 13.80 -2.73 -18.67
C PRO A 142 13.85 -1.26 -19.09
N PRO A 143 14.94 -0.80 -19.75
CA PRO A 143 15.14 0.61 -20.10
C PRO A 143 14.03 1.19 -20.98
N GLU A 144 13.40 0.37 -21.81
CA GLU A 144 12.28 0.71 -22.69
C GLU A 144 10.96 0.95 -21.96
N ARG A 145 10.78 0.37 -20.77
CA ARG A 145 9.57 0.56 -19.95
C ARG A 145 9.73 1.82 -19.11
N ARG A 146 8.93 2.84 -19.36
CA ARG A 146 8.97 4.14 -18.65
C ARG A 146 8.57 3.93 -17.19
N ILE A 147 9.35 4.45 -16.24
CA ILE A 147 8.93 4.48 -14.84
C ILE A 147 8.22 5.79 -14.54
N GLU A 148 7.05 5.70 -13.92
CA GLU A 148 6.31 6.84 -13.38
C GLU A 148 6.22 6.73 -11.86
N VAL A 149 6.84 7.69 -11.18
CA VAL A 149 6.86 7.76 -9.72
C VAL A 149 5.72 8.66 -9.25
N TRP A 150 4.86 8.14 -8.40
CA TRP A 150 3.71 8.85 -7.85
C TRP A 150 3.98 9.25 -6.41
N ASP A 151 4.22 10.54 -6.19
CA ASP A 151 4.41 11.11 -4.86
C ASP A 151 3.06 11.49 -4.23
N SER A 152 2.72 10.84 -3.13
CA SER A 152 1.49 11.00 -2.36
C SER A 152 1.56 12.28 -1.52
N SER A 153 1.57 13.42 -2.22
CA SER A 153 1.75 14.77 -1.68
C SER A 153 0.43 15.47 -1.29
N ALA A 154 -0.70 14.87 -1.60
CA ALA A 154 -2.05 15.34 -1.27
C ALA A 154 -2.89 14.21 -0.65
N GLU A 155 -4.20 14.39 -0.53
CA GLU A 155 -5.11 13.38 0.04
C GLU A 155 -5.52 12.25 -0.90
N VAL A 156 -4.98 12.24 -2.13
CA VAL A 156 -5.11 11.09 -3.03
C VAL A 156 -4.21 9.96 -2.54
N ARG A 157 -4.69 8.73 -2.63
CA ARG A 157 -3.95 7.50 -2.31
C ARG A 157 -3.92 6.59 -3.52
N TYR A 158 -2.75 6.03 -3.80
CA TYR A 158 -2.50 5.27 -5.02
C TYR A 158 -2.41 3.78 -4.73
N LEU A 159 -3.05 2.97 -5.55
CA LEU A 159 -2.89 1.52 -5.61
C LEU A 159 -2.34 1.14 -6.99
N VAL A 160 -1.23 0.43 -7.06
CA VAL A 160 -0.75 -0.12 -8.34
C VAL A 160 -1.57 -1.38 -8.66
N LEU A 161 -2.12 -1.44 -9.87
CA LEU A 161 -2.70 -2.66 -10.45
C LEU A 161 -1.58 -3.36 -11.26
N PRO A 162 -0.95 -4.42 -10.72
CA PRO A 162 0.10 -5.14 -11.42
C PRO A 162 -0.44 -5.87 -12.65
N ARG A 163 0.47 -6.20 -13.59
CA ARG A 163 0.14 -7.06 -14.72
C ARG A 163 -0.17 -8.47 -14.22
N ARG A 164 -1.16 -9.12 -14.84
CA ARG A 164 -1.45 -10.53 -14.59
C ARG A 164 -0.30 -11.38 -15.13
N PRO A 165 0.34 -12.25 -14.33
CA PRO A 165 1.37 -13.15 -14.82
C PRO A 165 0.82 -14.09 -15.91
N ALA A 166 1.65 -14.41 -16.90
CA ALA A 166 1.31 -15.40 -17.93
C ALA A 166 1.13 -16.80 -17.31
N GLY A 167 0.38 -17.69 -17.98
CA GLY A 167 0.15 -19.05 -17.50
C GLY A 167 -0.84 -19.16 -16.33
N THR A 168 -1.57 -18.07 -16.04
CA THR A 168 -2.55 -18.02 -14.96
C THR A 168 -3.99 -18.10 -15.46
N GLU A 169 -4.24 -18.36 -16.75
CA GLU A 169 -5.55 -18.24 -17.41
C GLU A 169 -6.65 -19.10 -16.75
N GLY A 170 -6.28 -20.27 -16.22
CA GLY A 170 -7.18 -21.20 -15.55
C GLY A 170 -7.32 -21.02 -14.03
N LEU A 171 -6.60 -20.06 -13.43
CA LEU A 171 -6.65 -19.85 -11.98
C LEU A 171 -7.94 -19.15 -11.55
N THR A 172 -8.45 -19.56 -10.39
CA THR A 172 -9.56 -18.88 -9.68
C THR A 172 -9.12 -17.52 -9.16
N ALA A 173 -10.09 -16.66 -8.81
CA ALA A 173 -9.79 -15.35 -8.23
C ALA A 173 -8.99 -15.47 -6.92
N GLU A 174 -9.29 -16.48 -6.09
CA GLU A 174 -8.59 -16.75 -4.84
C GLU A 174 -7.13 -17.17 -5.09
N GLN A 175 -6.89 -18.02 -6.09
CA GLN A 175 -5.53 -18.41 -6.47
C GLN A 175 -4.74 -17.24 -7.06
N LEU A 176 -5.39 -16.40 -7.87
CA LEU A 176 -4.79 -15.18 -8.42
C LEU A 176 -4.42 -14.18 -7.32
N ALA A 177 -5.27 -13.99 -6.32
CA ALA A 177 -4.98 -13.13 -5.17
C ALA A 177 -3.71 -13.59 -4.43
N GLY A 178 -3.48 -14.90 -4.36
CA GLY A 178 -2.25 -15.48 -3.79
C GLY A 178 -0.95 -15.10 -4.52
N LEU A 179 -1.03 -14.61 -5.77
CA LEU A 179 0.12 -14.14 -6.56
C LEU A 179 0.42 -12.65 -6.35
N VAL A 180 -0.48 -11.91 -5.70
CA VAL A 180 -0.40 -10.46 -5.58
C VAL A 180 0.21 -10.08 -4.22
N GLY A 181 1.51 -9.87 -4.21
CA GLY A 181 2.21 -9.34 -3.04
C GLY A 181 1.95 -7.84 -2.81
N ARG A 182 2.06 -7.40 -1.55
CA ARG A 182 2.00 -5.96 -1.17
C ARG A 182 2.92 -5.12 -2.05
N ASP A 183 4.14 -5.60 -2.24
CA ASP A 183 5.20 -4.86 -2.94
C ASP A 183 4.87 -4.67 -4.43
N ALA A 184 4.13 -5.60 -5.05
CA ALA A 184 3.60 -5.43 -6.40
C ALA A 184 2.53 -4.34 -6.49
N MET A 185 1.72 -4.20 -5.43
CA MET A 185 0.69 -3.16 -5.31
C MET A 185 1.24 -1.77 -4.91
N VAL A 186 2.52 -1.69 -4.52
CA VAL A 186 3.28 -0.42 -4.39
C VAL A 186 4.09 -0.12 -5.66
N GLY A 187 4.37 -1.15 -6.47
CA GLY A 187 5.17 -1.05 -7.69
C GLY A 187 6.67 -1.27 -7.49
N VAL A 188 7.08 -1.92 -6.39
CA VAL A 188 8.48 -2.28 -6.12
C VAL A 188 8.80 -3.76 -6.39
N ALA A 189 7.82 -4.53 -6.83
CA ALA A 189 7.94 -5.90 -7.31
C ALA A 189 6.95 -6.13 -8.47
N GLU A 190 7.09 -7.25 -9.18
CA GLU A 190 6.02 -7.78 -10.05
C GLU A 190 5.15 -8.77 -9.27
N ALA A 191 3.99 -9.13 -9.82
CA ALA A 191 3.21 -10.24 -9.28
C ALA A 191 3.99 -11.56 -9.44
N VAL A 192 3.80 -12.49 -8.50
CA VAL A 192 4.54 -13.75 -8.48
C VAL A 192 4.11 -14.62 -9.66
N GLU A 193 5.08 -15.11 -10.44
CA GLU A 193 4.82 -16.07 -11.50
C GLU A 193 4.42 -17.44 -10.91
N PRO A 194 3.41 -18.13 -11.50
CA PRO A 194 3.09 -19.48 -11.08
C PRO A 194 4.26 -20.43 -11.38
N SER A 195 4.60 -21.28 -10.40
CA SER A 195 5.60 -22.35 -10.53
C SER A 195 5.14 -23.51 -11.41
#